data_AF-A0A917LP18-F1
#
_entry.id   AF-A0A917LP18-F1
#
_cell.length_a   1.000
_cell.length_b   1.000
_cell.length_c   1.000
_cell.angle_alpha   90.00
_cell.angle_beta   90.00
_cell.angle_gamma   90.00
#
_symmetry.space_group_name_H-M   'P 1'
#
loop_
_entity.id
_entity.type
_entity.pdbx_description
1 polymer ?
#
loop_
_entity_poly.entity_id
_entity_poly.type
_entity_poly.pdbx_seq_one_letter_code
_entity_poly.pdbx_strand_id
1 'polypeptide(L)'
;MFRYIIRRNGKYGFINENGEEVIKPVFERVSEFNEGLAWAVIERNEKWFSGFINENGEWQIEPTFSGYGWSMFETSLFSEGLAPIQSDNKKMMYINRLGDPVTDSIYDQAFHFSENRALVSINGLFGFIDALGNQVINCQYGINQAFEYNSRFSEGLAMVRFNIGNDGLESENNYGYINKSGEIVFEPENYYGNAFSEGFAMVKDGFDYYFINLEGEIPFEKTSQVATMFSEGLANIYDNETESFGFINTSGEWSIEPKFKESLRFSDGLACVKRLGMKAKGYIDKKGQIVISEKFKTALPFKNGLAYVDQGKQKGYINKLGEFIWQSK
;
A
#
# COMPACT_ATOMS: atom_id res chain seq x y z
N MET A 1 9.58 -17.66 5.92
CA MET A 1 8.37 -17.92 6.74
C MET A 1 7.64 -16.60 6.89
N PHE A 2 6.32 -16.58 6.76
CA PHE A 2 5.57 -15.32 6.83
C PHE A 2 5.29 -14.95 8.28
N ARG A 3 5.15 -13.65 8.56
CA ARG A 3 4.93 -13.13 9.91
C ARG A 3 3.74 -12.20 9.93
N TYR A 4 2.81 -12.47 10.85
CA TYR A 4 1.55 -11.73 10.99
C TYR A 4 1.54 -10.98 12.31
N ILE A 5 1.24 -9.69 12.25
CA ILE A 5 1.24 -8.80 13.40
C ILE A 5 0.11 -9.18 14.35
N ILE A 6 0.44 -9.46 15.60
CA ILE A 6 -0.55 -9.66 16.67
C ILE A 6 -0.41 -8.58 17.73
N ARG A 7 -1.50 -8.25 18.41
CA ARG A 7 -1.51 -7.30 19.53
C ARG A 7 -2.08 -7.95 20.79
N ARG A 8 -1.35 -7.85 21.90
CA ARG A 8 -1.77 -8.33 23.23
C ARG A 8 -1.35 -7.31 24.28
N ASN A 9 -2.27 -6.92 25.17
CA ASN A 9 -2.02 -5.96 26.25
C ASN A 9 -1.36 -4.65 25.78
N GLY A 10 -1.80 -4.13 24.63
CA GLY A 10 -1.26 -2.90 24.06
C GLY A 10 0.02 -3.06 23.23
N LYS A 11 0.78 -4.14 23.41
CA LYS A 11 2.04 -4.43 22.71
C LYS A 11 1.84 -5.28 21.46
N TYR A 12 2.78 -5.18 20.52
CA TYR A 12 2.80 -5.87 19.23
C TYR A 12 3.89 -6.94 19.19
N GLY A 13 3.58 -8.04 18.53
CA GLY A 13 4.46 -9.17 18.25
C GLY A 13 4.04 -9.86 16.96
N PHE A 14 4.51 -11.09 16.72
CA PHE A 14 4.26 -11.80 15.47
C PHE A 14 3.95 -13.28 15.69
N ILE A 15 3.05 -13.80 14.84
CA ILE A 15 2.81 -15.23 14.65
C ILE A 15 3.27 -15.68 13.26
N ASN A 16 3.55 -16.96 13.09
CA ASN A 16 3.73 -17.56 11.76
C ASN A 16 2.38 -17.97 11.12
N GLU A 17 2.44 -18.55 9.92
CA GLU A 17 1.28 -19.08 9.19
C GLU A 17 0.50 -20.20 9.91
N ASN A 18 1.11 -20.85 10.92
CA ASN A 18 0.48 -21.88 11.74
C ASN A 18 -0.15 -21.31 13.03
N GLY A 19 -0.04 -20.00 13.26
CA GLY A 19 -0.58 -19.34 14.46
C GLY A 19 0.34 -19.42 15.67
N GLU A 20 1.56 -19.94 15.51
CA GLU A 20 2.55 -20.04 16.56
C GLU A 20 3.20 -18.67 16.79
N GLU A 21 3.29 -18.25 18.04
CA GLU A 21 3.95 -17.00 18.43
C GLU A 21 5.46 -17.12 18.23
N VAL A 22 5.98 -16.46 17.18
CA VAL A 22 7.41 -16.45 16.83
C VAL A 22 8.14 -15.26 17.43
N ILE A 23 7.43 -14.15 17.67
CA ILE A 23 7.95 -12.97 18.38
C ILE A 23 6.89 -12.53 19.38
N LYS A 24 7.27 -12.52 20.66
CA LYS A 24 6.32 -12.17 21.74
C LYS A 24 5.85 -10.71 21.61
N PRO A 25 4.60 -10.39 22.01
CA PRO A 25 4.14 -9.02 22.04
C PRO A 25 4.88 -8.16 23.08
N VAL A 26 5.94 -7.48 22.65
CA VAL A 26 6.82 -6.65 23.51
C VAL A 26 7.06 -5.26 22.95
N PHE A 27 6.79 -5.04 21.67
CA PHE A 27 7.02 -3.76 21.01
C PHE A 27 5.80 -2.84 21.14
N GLU A 28 6.05 -1.55 21.12
CA GLU A 28 5.00 -0.55 21.15
C GLU A 28 4.23 -0.48 19.84
N ARG A 29 4.98 -0.66 18.75
CA ARG A 29 4.54 -0.69 17.36
C ARG A 29 5.56 -1.47 16.56
N VAL A 30 5.10 -2.06 15.46
CA VAL A 30 5.92 -2.74 14.48
C VAL A 30 5.34 -2.48 13.09
N SER A 31 6.20 -2.43 12.08
CA SER A 31 5.78 -2.57 10.69
C SER A 31 5.59 -4.06 10.35
N GLU A 32 5.12 -4.35 9.14
CA GLU A 32 5.27 -5.68 8.58
C GLU A 32 6.75 -5.98 8.30
N PHE A 33 7.07 -7.27 8.15
CA PHE A 33 8.38 -7.67 7.65
C PHE A 33 8.45 -7.43 6.15
N ASN A 34 9.51 -6.76 5.72
CA ASN A 34 9.94 -6.72 4.32
C ASN A 34 11.45 -6.97 4.24
N GLU A 35 11.87 -7.78 3.28
CA GLU A 35 13.29 -8.18 3.13
C GLU A 35 13.93 -8.73 4.42
N GLY A 36 13.14 -9.44 5.23
CA GLY A 36 13.57 -10.06 6.49
C GLY A 36 13.76 -9.10 7.67
N LEU A 37 13.40 -7.81 7.52
CA LEU A 37 13.47 -6.81 8.58
C LEU A 37 12.11 -6.15 8.82
N ALA A 38 11.82 -5.80 10.06
CA ALA A 38 10.66 -5.00 10.43
C ALA A 38 11.10 -3.81 11.27
N TRP A 39 10.56 -2.63 10.97
CA TRP A 39 10.71 -1.47 11.85
C TRP A 39 9.96 -1.74 13.16
N ALA A 40 10.60 -1.47 14.29
CA ALA A 40 10.04 -1.73 15.60
C ALA A 40 10.35 -0.61 16.57
N VAL A 41 9.44 -0.45 17.53
CA VAL A 41 9.47 0.65 18.49
C VAL A 41 9.45 0.12 19.92
N ILE A 42 10.25 0.75 20.77
CA ILE A 42 10.23 0.57 22.23
C ILE A 42 10.18 1.92 22.95
N GLU A 43 9.68 1.88 24.19
CA GLU A 43 9.69 3.01 25.10
C GLU A 43 10.78 2.85 26.18
N ARG A 44 11.59 3.90 26.42
CA ARG A 44 12.59 3.98 27.49
C ARG A 44 12.55 5.39 28.09
N ASN A 45 12.37 5.51 29.40
CA ASN A 45 12.32 6.79 30.12
C ASN A 45 11.34 7.81 29.49
N GLU A 46 10.10 7.38 29.22
CA GLU A 46 9.03 8.20 28.60
C GLU A 46 9.39 8.74 27.20
N LYS A 47 10.44 8.21 26.60
CA LYS A 47 10.88 8.50 25.23
C LYS A 47 10.79 7.24 24.40
N TRP A 48 10.60 7.44 23.12
CA TRP A 48 10.43 6.34 22.21
C TRP A 48 11.61 6.25 21.26
N PHE A 49 11.98 5.02 20.99
CA PHE A 49 13.14 4.67 20.21
C PHE A 49 12.71 3.65 19.16
N SER A 50 13.20 3.85 17.95
CA SER A 50 12.93 2.93 16.85
C SER A 50 14.20 2.42 16.21
N GLY A 51 14.11 1.22 15.65
CA GLY A 51 15.18 0.51 14.96
C GLY A 51 14.56 -0.60 14.11
N PHE A 52 15.37 -1.59 13.72
CA PHE A 52 14.90 -2.70 12.89
C PHE A 52 15.21 -4.04 13.53
N ILE A 53 14.20 -4.89 13.62
CA ILE A 53 14.32 -6.25 14.12
C ILE A 53 14.40 -7.25 12.97
N ASN A 54 15.18 -8.29 13.18
CA ASN A 54 15.25 -9.45 12.30
C ASN A 54 14.05 -10.38 12.55
N GLU A 55 14.02 -11.45 11.75
CA GLU A 55 13.02 -12.51 11.79
C GLU A 55 12.88 -13.24 13.14
N ASN A 56 13.87 -13.16 14.02
CA ASN A 56 13.84 -13.72 15.38
C ASN A 56 13.36 -12.70 16.43
N GLY A 57 13.11 -11.45 16.03
CA GLY A 57 12.78 -10.35 16.93
C GLY A 57 13.99 -9.71 17.61
N GLU A 58 15.21 -10.01 17.15
CA GLU A 58 16.46 -9.43 17.62
C GLU A 58 16.75 -8.14 16.85
N TRP A 59 17.35 -7.14 17.49
CA TRP A 59 17.72 -5.89 16.82
C TRP A 59 18.84 -6.14 15.81
N GLN A 60 18.55 -5.97 14.52
CA GLN A 60 19.56 -5.87 13.46
C GLN A 60 20.14 -4.45 13.41
N ILE A 61 19.28 -3.45 13.62
CA ILE A 61 19.64 -2.05 13.76
C ILE A 61 19.08 -1.60 15.10
N GLU A 62 19.97 -1.23 16.02
CA GLU A 62 19.62 -0.85 17.38
C GLU A 62 18.63 0.32 17.42
N PRO A 63 17.72 0.36 18.41
CA PRO A 63 16.71 1.38 18.50
C PRO A 63 17.30 2.68 19.03
N THR A 64 17.92 3.45 18.13
CA THR A 64 18.61 4.72 18.45
C THR A 64 17.88 5.94 17.89
N PHE A 65 16.99 5.78 16.91
CA PHE A 65 16.25 6.88 16.30
C PHE A 65 15.18 7.42 17.26
N SER A 66 15.22 8.72 17.56
CA SER A 66 14.37 9.37 18.57
C SER A 66 13.45 10.43 17.96
N GLY A 67 12.20 10.50 18.43
CA GLY A 67 11.20 11.48 17.97
C GLY A 67 10.25 10.92 16.90
N TYR A 68 8.99 11.34 16.94
CA TYR A 68 7.96 10.87 15.99
C TYR A 68 7.32 12.00 15.20
N GLY A 69 7.18 11.77 13.90
CA GLY A 69 5.99 12.16 13.16
C GLY A 69 5.04 10.95 13.05
N TRP A 70 3.72 11.19 13.08
CA TRP A 70 2.71 10.13 12.91
C TRP A 70 2.77 9.44 11.53
N SER A 71 3.53 9.95 10.56
CA SER A 71 3.64 9.37 9.20
C SER A 71 4.76 8.33 9.04
N MET A 72 5.62 8.10 10.05
CA MET A 72 6.72 7.12 9.94
C MET A 72 6.26 5.65 9.98
N PHE A 73 5.02 5.38 10.41
CA PHE A 73 4.56 4.01 10.66
C PHE A 73 4.42 3.15 9.40
N GLU A 74 4.25 3.78 8.23
CA GLU A 74 4.03 3.08 6.96
C GLU A 74 5.22 3.20 6.01
N THR A 75 6.12 4.17 6.20
CA THR A 75 7.18 4.49 5.22
C THR A 75 8.54 3.87 5.52
N SER A 76 8.83 3.45 6.76
CA SER A 76 10.13 2.84 7.12
C SER A 76 10.18 1.32 6.92
N LEU A 77 9.92 0.83 5.71
CA LEU A 77 10.19 -0.55 5.32
C LEU A 77 11.47 -0.61 4.49
N PHE A 78 12.23 -1.68 4.70
CA PHE A 78 13.26 -2.05 3.74
C PHE A 78 12.61 -2.42 2.40
N SER A 79 13.16 -1.91 1.32
CA SER A 79 12.77 -2.18 -0.05
C SER A 79 13.99 -1.96 -0.92
N GLU A 80 14.34 -2.97 -1.73
CA GLU A 80 15.52 -2.97 -2.58
C GLU A 80 16.81 -2.67 -1.79
N GLY A 81 16.90 -3.18 -0.56
CA GLY A 81 18.08 -3.07 0.30
C GLY A 81 18.19 -1.80 1.12
N LEU A 82 17.27 -0.83 0.95
CA LEU A 82 17.29 0.46 1.65
C LEU A 82 15.99 0.72 2.41
N ALA A 83 16.08 1.47 3.51
CA ALA A 83 14.92 1.96 4.25
C ALA A 83 15.04 3.47 4.51
N PRO A 84 13.97 4.26 4.32
CA PRO A 84 13.96 5.64 4.72
C PRO A 84 13.79 5.75 6.24
N ILE A 85 14.58 6.61 6.86
CA ILE A 85 14.52 6.94 8.29
C ILE A 85 14.60 8.45 8.49
N GLN A 86 13.97 8.94 9.56
CA GLN A 86 14.10 10.33 9.97
C GLN A 86 15.35 10.51 10.83
N SER A 87 16.21 11.46 10.46
CA SER A 87 17.38 11.82 11.26
C SER A 87 17.04 12.89 12.31
N ASP A 88 18.00 13.21 13.17
CA ASP A 88 17.82 14.20 14.26
C ASP A 88 17.45 15.60 13.78
N ASN A 89 17.82 15.96 12.54
CA ASN A 89 17.46 17.26 11.96
C ASN A 89 16.02 17.30 11.40
N LYS A 90 15.25 16.23 11.61
CA LYS A 90 13.88 16.00 11.12
C LYS A 90 13.75 15.80 9.60
N LYS A 91 14.86 15.74 8.87
CA LYS A 91 14.89 15.34 7.45
C LYS A 91 15.02 13.82 7.35
N MET A 92 14.56 13.29 6.24
CA MET A 92 14.68 11.90 5.88
C MET A 92 16.02 11.62 5.19
N MET A 93 16.50 10.39 5.36
CA MET A 93 17.65 9.81 4.67
C MET A 93 17.40 8.30 4.47
N TYR A 94 18.21 7.66 3.63
CA TYR A 94 18.20 6.21 3.49
C TYR A 94 19.37 5.56 4.21
N ILE A 95 19.09 4.41 4.81
CA ILE A 95 20.09 3.53 5.41
C ILE A 95 20.08 2.17 4.72
N ASN A 96 21.24 1.50 4.72
CA ASN A 96 21.36 0.12 4.30
C ASN A 96 20.92 -0.86 5.42
N ARG A 97 20.97 -2.17 5.14
CA ARG A 97 20.58 -3.23 6.09
C ARG A 97 21.49 -3.37 7.32
N LEU A 98 22.65 -2.71 7.32
CA LEU A 98 23.56 -2.62 8.47
C LEU A 98 23.26 -1.38 9.34
N GLY A 99 22.41 -0.48 8.87
CA GLY A 99 22.11 0.79 9.51
C GLY A 99 23.03 1.93 9.08
N ASP A 100 23.92 1.71 8.11
CA ASP A 100 24.80 2.78 7.62
C ASP A 100 24.02 3.74 6.72
N PRO A 101 24.23 5.06 6.87
CA PRO A 101 23.79 6.08 5.93
C PRO A 101 24.19 5.77 4.49
N VAL A 102 23.23 5.84 3.57
CA VAL A 102 23.46 5.78 2.11
C VAL A 102 23.26 7.15 1.47
N THR A 103 22.37 7.98 2.02
CA THR A 103 22.15 9.37 1.58
C THR A 103 22.39 10.36 2.70
N ASP A 104 22.60 11.62 2.34
CA ASP A 104 22.52 12.72 3.30
C ASP A 104 21.08 12.92 3.82
N SER A 105 20.95 13.49 5.01
CA SER A 105 19.65 13.83 5.60
C SER A 105 19.15 15.19 5.15
N ILE A 106 18.68 15.24 3.90
CA ILE A 106 18.24 16.46 3.21
C ILE A 106 16.76 16.44 2.80
N TYR A 107 16.13 15.26 2.76
CA TYR A 107 14.78 15.12 2.20
C TYR A 107 13.70 15.50 3.21
N ASP A 108 12.66 16.17 2.77
CA ASP A 108 11.47 16.44 3.59
C ASP A 108 10.64 15.17 3.78
N GLN A 109 10.52 14.36 2.72
CA GLN A 109 9.88 13.06 2.73
C GLN A 109 10.68 12.06 1.88
N ALA A 110 10.57 10.77 2.22
CA ALA A 110 11.22 9.67 1.53
C ALA A 110 10.33 8.43 1.61
N PHE A 111 10.19 7.70 0.50
CA PHE A 111 9.29 6.56 0.35
C PHE A 111 10.06 5.28 -0.03
N HIS A 112 9.37 4.15 -0.03
CA HIS A 112 9.99 2.88 -0.43
C HIS A 112 10.50 2.92 -1.87
N PHE A 113 11.56 2.16 -2.11
CA PHE A 113 12.00 1.83 -3.45
C PHE A 113 10.98 0.92 -4.14
N SER A 114 10.75 1.22 -5.41
CA SER A 114 10.00 0.38 -6.33
C SER A 114 10.66 0.50 -7.70
N GLU A 115 11.08 -0.63 -8.24
CA GLU A 115 11.75 -0.75 -9.53
C GLU A 115 13.04 0.10 -9.66
N ASN A 116 13.86 0.11 -8.61
CA ASN A 116 15.11 0.88 -8.49
C ASN A 116 14.92 2.39 -8.46
N ARG A 117 13.74 2.87 -8.04
CA ARG A 117 13.43 4.27 -7.83
C ARG A 117 12.72 4.48 -6.52
N ALA A 118 13.13 5.49 -5.76
CA ALA A 118 12.39 5.95 -4.60
C ALA A 118 11.97 7.40 -4.78
N LEU A 119 10.71 7.68 -4.47
CA LEU A 119 10.17 9.02 -4.41
C LEU A 119 10.77 9.74 -3.19
N VAL A 120 11.23 10.97 -3.39
CA VAL A 120 11.75 11.85 -2.34
C VAL A 120 11.26 13.27 -2.57
N SER A 121 11.24 14.09 -1.51
CA SER A 121 10.97 15.51 -1.65
C SER A 121 12.02 16.42 -1.03
N ILE A 122 12.24 17.57 -1.66
CA ILE A 122 13.10 18.66 -1.20
C ILE A 122 12.34 19.97 -1.40
N ASN A 123 12.18 20.72 -0.32
CA ASN A 123 11.43 21.99 -0.27
C ASN A 123 9.99 21.87 -0.82
N GLY A 124 9.34 20.73 -0.54
CA GLY A 124 7.97 20.44 -0.98
C GLY A 124 7.81 19.99 -2.44
N LEU A 125 8.90 19.93 -3.20
CA LEU A 125 8.93 19.40 -4.56
C LEU A 125 9.44 17.96 -4.55
N PHE A 126 8.91 17.13 -5.45
CA PHE A 126 9.17 15.71 -5.52
C PHE A 126 9.99 15.34 -6.74
N GLY A 127 10.85 14.34 -6.55
CA GLY A 127 11.71 13.74 -7.56
C GLY A 127 12.01 12.30 -7.20
N PHE A 128 12.95 11.68 -7.91
CA PHE A 128 13.29 10.28 -7.71
C PHE A 128 14.79 10.07 -7.60
N ILE A 129 15.17 9.21 -6.67
CA ILE A 129 16.55 8.74 -6.50
C ILE A 129 16.72 7.30 -6.96
N ASP A 130 17.96 6.93 -7.30
CA ASP A 130 18.38 5.53 -7.41
C ASP A 130 18.84 4.94 -6.07
N ALA A 131 19.18 3.65 -6.07
CA ALA A 131 19.65 2.93 -4.88
C ALA A 131 21.05 3.35 -4.40
N LEU A 132 21.76 4.20 -5.15
CA LEU A 132 23.01 4.82 -4.72
C LEU A 132 22.76 6.19 -4.07
N GLY A 133 21.52 6.67 -4.03
CA GLY A 133 21.15 7.97 -3.50
C GLY A 133 21.22 9.12 -4.50
N ASN A 134 21.56 8.85 -5.76
CA ASN A 134 21.65 9.89 -6.77
C ASN A 134 20.25 10.33 -7.18
N GLN A 135 20.00 11.64 -7.25
CA GLN A 135 18.79 12.15 -7.89
C GLN A 135 18.86 11.87 -9.39
N VAL A 136 18.12 10.86 -9.85
CA VAL A 136 17.98 10.53 -11.27
C VAL A 136 16.93 11.44 -11.91
N ILE A 137 15.95 11.86 -11.13
CA ILE A 137 14.91 12.79 -11.54
C ILE A 137 14.84 13.88 -10.48
N ASN A 138 15.15 15.11 -10.88
CA ASN A 138 15.23 16.24 -9.96
C ASN A 138 13.89 16.49 -9.23
N CYS A 139 13.99 17.00 -8.01
CA CYS A 139 12.81 17.42 -7.25
C CYS A 139 12.17 18.67 -7.87
N GLN A 140 11.19 18.45 -8.74
CA GLN A 140 10.52 19.52 -9.51
C GLN A 140 9.01 19.33 -9.63
N TYR A 141 8.49 18.17 -9.24
CA TYR A 141 7.07 17.84 -9.37
C TYR A 141 6.30 18.17 -8.10
N GLY A 142 5.04 18.56 -8.24
CA GLY A 142 4.15 18.76 -7.10
C GLY A 142 3.49 17.46 -6.70
N ILE A 143 3.00 17.37 -5.46
CA ILE A 143 2.16 16.27 -5.00
C ILE A 143 1.09 16.84 -4.06
N ASN A 144 -0.15 16.36 -4.18
CA ASN A 144 -1.22 16.62 -3.20
C ASN A 144 -1.25 15.45 -2.20
N GLN A 145 -1.65 15.66 -0.95
CA GLN A 145 -1.52 14.69 0.16
C GLN A 145 -2.16 13.30 -0.11
N ALA A 146 -3.07 13.17 -1.07
CA ALA A 146 -3.66 11.89 -1.47
C ALA A 146 -2.77 11.03 -2.40
N PHE A 147 -1.59 11.52 -2.81
CA PHE A 147 -0.80 10.97 -3.94
C PHE A 147 0.47 10.21 -3.55
N GLU A 148 0.89 10.28 -2.28
CA GLU A 148 2.19 9.75 -1.83
C GLU A 148 2.40 8.25 -2.19
N TYR A 149 1.34 7.44 -2.12
CA TYR A 149 1.41 6.01 -2.45
C TYR A 149 1.20 5.68 -3.94
N ASN A 150 0.67 6.62 -4.72
CA ASN A 150 0.28 6.40 -6.11
C ASN A 150 1.38 6.77 -7.12
N SER A 151 2.40 7.51 -6.68
CA SER A 151 3.52 7.98 -7.52
C SER A 151 4.76 7.09 -7.49
N ARG A 152 4.67 5.86 -6.98
CA ARG A 152 5.78 4.89 -7.11
C ARG A 152 5.94 4.46 -8.57
N PHE A 153 7.17 4.11 -8.96
CA PHE A 153 7.38 3.41 -10.22
C PHE A 153 6.74 2.02 -10.16
N SER A 154 5.95 1.71 -11.18
CA SER A 154 5.30 0.41 -11.36
C SER A 154 5.11 0.19 -12.85
N GLU A 155 5.56 -0.97 -13.34
CA GLU A 155 5.54 -1.35 -14.75
C GLU A 155 6.26 -0.32 -15.65
N GLY A 156 7.37 0.24 -15.14
CA GLY A 156 8.22 1.17 -15.87
C GLY A 156 7.78 2.64 -15.81
N LEU A 157 6.59 2.94 -15.29
CA LEU A 157 6.02 4.29 -15.27
C LEU A 157 5.73 4.77 -13.84
N ALA A 158 5.78 6.08 -13.64
CA ALA A 158 5.33 6.74 -12.43
C ALA A 158 4.50 7.97 -12.77
N MET A 159 3.42 8.20 -12.03
CA MET A 159 2.62 9.41 -12.18
C MET A 159 3.29 10.58 -11.44
N VAL A 160 3.36 11.74 -12.09
CA VAL A 160 3.85 13.02 -11.56
C VAL A 160 2.87 14.15 -11.85
N ARG A 161 3.01 15.27 -11.13
CA ARG A 161 2.23 16.50 -11.37
C ARG A 161 3.18 17.64 -11.78
N PHE A 162 2.97 18.18 -12.96
CA PHE A 162 3.64 19.37 -13.48
C PHE A 162 3.00 20.67 -12.97
N ASN A 163 3.64 21.79 -13.31
CA ASN A 163 3.08 23.15 -13.24
C ASN A 163 2.39 23.46 -11.90
N ILE A 164 3.19 23.53 -10.84
CA ILE A 164 2.72 23.93 -9.51
C ILE A 164 2.54 25.45 -9.52
N GLY A 165 1.31 25.94 -9.37
CA GLY A 165 1.04 27.36 -9.15
C GLY A 165 1.75 27.91 -7.91
N ASN A 166 2.02 29.21 -7.87
CA ASN A 166 2.76 29.88 -6.79
C ASN A 166 2.08 29.79 -5.40
N ASP A 167 0.80 29.43 -5.36
CA ASP A 167 -0.06 29.25 -4.18
C ASP A 167 -0.35 27.76 -3.86
N GLY A 168 0.20 26.81 -4.63
CA GLY A 168 0.02 25.37 -4.44
C GLY A 168 -1.41 24.86 -4.70
N LEU A 169 -2.33 25.74 -5.09
CA LEU A 169 -3.75 25.48 -5.27
C LEU A 169 -4.20 26.19 -6.54
N GLU A 170 -4.81 25.44 -7.46
CA GLU A 170 -5.51 25.97 -8.64
C GLU A 170 -4.67 26.43 -9.85
N SER A 171 -3.88 25.53 -10.41
CA SER A 171 -3.89 25.42 -11.88
C SER A 171 -4.47 24.05 -12.26
N GLU A 172 -5.40 24.06 -13.20
CA GLU A 172 -6.10 22.87 -13.73
C GLU A 172 -5.13 21.71 -14.01
N ASN A 173 -5.61 20.49 -13.76
CA ASN A 173 -4.95 19.19 -13.88
C ASN A 173 -3.72 19.13 -14.82
N ASN A 174 -2.53 19.12 -14.21
CA ASN A 174 -1.25 18.98 -14.91
C ASN A 174 -0.58 17.66 -14.50
N TYR A 175 -1.20 16.51 -14.75
CA TYR A 175 -0.60 15.20 -14.43
C TYR A 175 0.06 14.59 -15.67
N GLY A 176 1.02 13.69 -15.45
CA GLY A 176 1.69 12.92 -16.50
C GLY A 176 2.29 11.65 -15.97
N TYR A 177 2.53 10.72 -16.87
CA TYR A 177 3.33 9.53 -16.58
C TYR A 177 4.71 9.70 -17.18
N ILE A 178 5.72 9.49 -16.34
CA ILE A 178 7.12 9.54 -16.72
C ILE A 178 7.73 8.14 -16.66
N ASN A 179 8.72 7.90 -17.51
CA ASN A 179 9.55 6.71 -17.44
C ASN A 179 10.69 6.88 -16.41
N LYS A 180 11.53 5.85 -16.26
CA LYS A 180 12.62 5.82 -15.28
C LYS A 180 13.76 6.82 -15.53
N SER A 181 13.85 7.41 -16.72
CA SER A 181 14.74 8.54 -17.06
C SER A 181 14.11 9.90 -16.77
N GLY A 182 12.82 9.96 -16.41
CA GLY A 182 12.07 11.19 -16.19
C GLY A 182 11.50 11.80 -17.46
N GLU A 183 11.55 11.08 -18.59
CA GLU A 183 10.91 11.52 -19.83
C GLU A 183 9.41 11.30 -19.72
N ILE A 184 8.63 12.29 -20.15
CA ILE A 184 7.18 12.22 -20.21
C ILE A 184 6.80 11.22 -21.29
N VAL A 185 6.02 10.20 -20.91
CA VAL A 185 5.50 9.19 -21.84
C VAL A 185 4.15 9.66 -22.38
N PHE A 186 3.24 10.08 -21.50
CA PHE A 186 1.97 10.70 -21.89
C PHE A 186 1.44 11.61 -20.79
N GLU A 187 0.60 12.56 -21.20
CA GLU A 187 -0.04 13.55 -20.33
C GLU A 187 -1.57 13.36 -20.41
N PRO A 188 -2.18 12.82 -19.37
CA PRO A 188 -3.62 12.68 -19.33
C PRO A 188 -4.36 14.00 -19.19
N GLU A 189 -5.34 14.23 -20.06
CA GLU A 189 -6.26 15.36 -19.91
C GLU A 189 -7.21 15.11 -18.73
N ASN A 190 -7.14 15.97 -17.71
CA ASN A 190 -8.16 16.13 -16.67
C ASN A 190 -8.36 15.02 -15.61
N TYR A 191 -7.40 14.13 -15.37
CA TYR A 191 -7.55 13.11 -14.31
C TYR A 191 -6.36 12.91 -13.39
N TYR A 192 -6.64 12.33 -12.22
CA TYR A 192 -5.63 11.73 -11.36
C TYR A 192 -5.62 10.20 -11.54
N GLY A 193 -4.43 9.61 -11.60
CA GLY A 193 -4.24 8.16 -11.75
C GLY A 193 -3.60 7.50 -10.52
N ASN A 194 -3.54 6.17 -10.54
CA ASN A 194 -2.74 5.37 -9.62
C ASN A 194 -1.52 4.79 -10.35
N ALA A 195 -0.61 4.16 -9.60
CA ALA A 195 0.43 3.34 -10.18
C ALA A 195 -0.18 2.21 -11.05
N PHE A 196 0.55 1.81 -12.10
CA PHE A 196 0.15 0.70 -12.95
C PHE A 196 0.14 -0.63 -12.18
N SER A 197 -0.83 -1.47 -12.50
CA SER A 197 -0.97 -2.83 -11.98
C SER A 197 -1.62 -3.70 -13.05
N GLU A 198 -0.92 -4.75 -13.45
CA GLU A 198 -1.33 -5.72 -14.47
C GLU A 198 -1.59 -5.10 -15.84
N GLY A 199 -0.80 -4.10 -16.23
CA GLY A 199 -0.89 -3.40 -17.52
C GLY A 199 -1.85 -2.21 -17.53
N PHE A 200 -2.50 -1.90 -16.39
CA PHE A 200 -3.50 -0.84 -16.32
C PHE A 200 -3.25 0.12 -15.16
N ALA A 201 -3.53 1.40 -15.37
CA ALA A 201 -3.69 2.37 -14.31
C ALA A 201 -5.17 2.75 -14.19
N MET A 202 -5.68 2.75 -12.96
CA MET A 202 -7.01 3.29 -12.67
C MET A 202 -6.89 4.80 -12.56
N VAL A 203 -7.77 5.50 -13.27
CA VAL A 203 -7.76 6.95 -13.39
C VAL A 203 -9.13 7.52 -13.10
N LYS A 204 -9.20 8.74 -12.58
CA LYS A 204 -10.47 9.40 -12.27
C LYS A 204 -10.62 10.73 -12.98
N ASP A 205 -11.64 10.81 -13.81
CA ASP A 205 -12.12 12.03 -14.46
C ASP A 205 -13.45 12.46 -13.84
N GLY A 206 -13.49 13.67 -13.28
CA GLY A 206 -14.65 14.17 -12.55
C GLY A 206 -15.05 13.25 -11.38
N PHE A 207 -16.22 12.60 -11.52
CA PHE A 207 -16.75 11.63 -10.53
C PHE A 207 -16.51 10.16 -10.94
N ASP A 208 -16.05 9.91 -12.15
CA ASP A 208 -15.97 8.57 -12.71
C ASP A 208 -14.52 8.09 -12.79
N TYR A 209 -14.34 6.81 -12.49
CA TYR A 209 -13.11 6.06 -12.65
C TYR A 209 -13.17 5.24 -13.93
N TYR A 210 -12.05 5.15 -14.63
CA TYR A 210 -11.82 4.25 -15.77
C TYR A 210 -10.37 3.75 -15.75
N PHE A 211 -9.96 3.04 -16.80
CA PHE A 211 -8.64 2.43 -16.91
C PHE A 211 -7.93 2.88 -18.18
N ILE A 212 -6.62 3.06 -18.07
CA ILE A 212 -5.73 3.29 -19.20
C ILE A 212 -4.66 2.20 -19.26
N ASN A 213 -4.13 1.91 -20.45
CA ASN A 213 -2.97 1.06 -20.65
C ASN A 213 -1.64 1.86 -20.50
N LEU A 214 -0.50 1.18 -20.69
CA LEU A 214 0.84 1.77 -20.56
C LEU A 214 1.13 2.83 -21.63
N GLU A 215 0.37 2.85 -22.72
CA GLU A 215 0.40 3.85 -23.79
C GLU A 215 -0.52 5.05 -23.51
N GLY A 216 -1.29 5.03 -22.42
CA GLY A 216 -2.24 6.07 -22.05
C GLY A 216 -3.58 5.98 -22.78
N GLU A 217 -3.83 4.90 -23.51
CA GLU A 217 -5.06 4.65 -24.25
C GLU A 217 -6.13 4.03 -23.34
N ILE A 218 -7.41 4.27 -23.65
CA ILE A 218 -8.55 3.64 -22.96
C ILE A 218 -8.83 2.30 -23.67
N PRO A 219 -8.51 1.15 -23.04
CA PRO A 219 -8.59 -0.15 -23.72
C PRO A 219 -10.03 -0.69 -23.81
N PHE A 220 -10.95 -0.18 -22.98
CA PHE A 220 -12.37 -0.52 -23.00
C PHE A 220 -13.20 0.60 -22.35
N GLU A 221 -14.45 0.75 -22.81
CA GLU A 221 -15.39 1.75 -22.29
C GLU A 221 -16.12 1.23 -21.05
N LYS A 222 -15.47 1.28 -19.87
CA LYS A 222 -16.08 0.96 -18.58
C LYS A 222 -15.78 2.05 -17.56
N THR A 223 -16.79 2.83 -17.21
CA THR A 223 -16.69 3.89 -16.20
C THR A 223 -17.47 3.53 -14.94
N SER A 224 -17.07 4.08 -13.80
CA SER A 224 -17.72 3.82 -12.52
C SER A 224 -17.39 4.87 -11.46
N GLN A 225 -18.32 5.16 -10.55
CA GLN A 225 -18.05 6.07 -9.44
C GLN A 225 -17.09 5.50 -8.38
N VAL A 226 -16.86 4.18 -8.37
CA VAL A 226 -15.92 3.53 -7.45
C VAL A 226 -15.28 2.33 -8.13
N ALA A 227 -13.96 2.34 -8.25
CA ALA A 227 -13.21 1.20 -8.76
C ALA A 227 -11.95 0.93 -7.91
N THR A 228 -11.34 -0.24 -8.10
CA THR A 228 -9.99 -0.55 -7.60
C THR A 228 -9.06 -0.85 -8.76
N MET A 229 -7.74 -0.75 -8.53
CA MET A 229 -6.73 -1.27 -9.47
C MET A 229 -6.96 -2.77 -9.74
N PHE A 230 -6.50 -3.23 -10.90
CA PHE A 230 -6.45 -4.65 -11.22
C PHE A 230 -5.57 -5.40 -10.23
N SER A 231 -6.06 -6.55 -9.77
CA SER A 231 -5.35 -7.47 -8.92
C SER A 231 -5.79 -8.89 -9.21
N GLU A 232 -4.81 -9.73 -9.52
CA GLU A 232 -4.98 -11.10 -9.96
C GLU A 232 -5.92 -11.29 -11.18
N GLY A 233 -5.85 -10.37 -12.13
CA GLY A 233 -6.60 -10.37 -13.39
C GLY A 233 -8.01 -9.79 -13.29
N LEU A 234 -8.40 -9.24 -12.13
CA LEU A 234 -9.73 -8.68 -11.89
C LEU A 234 -9.66 -7.30 -11.23
N ALA A 235 -10.57 -6.41 -11.61
CA ALA A 235 -10.80 -5.14 -10.91
C ALA A 235 -12.22 -5.12 -10.33
N ASN A 236 -12.37 -4.69 -9.08
CA ASN A 236 -13.67 -4.39 -8.49
C ASN A 236 -14.18 -3.08 -9.09
N ILE A 237 -15.46 -3.06 -9.46
CA ILE A 237 -16.14 -1.89 -9.98
C ILE A 237 -17.54 -1.79 -9.37
N TYR A 238 -17.95 -0.58 -9.00
CA TYR A 238 -19.32 -0.25 -8.63
C TYR A 238 -20.17 0.04 -9.86
N ASP A 239 -21.26 -0.69 -10.01
CA ASP A 239 -22.23 -0.45 -11.06
C ASP A 239 -23.36 0.43 -10.54
N ASN A 240 -23.55 1.59 -11.18
CA ASN A 240 -24.56 2.56 -10.78
C ASN A 240 -25.98 2.09 -11.10
N GLU A 241 -26.17 1.25 -12.12
CA GLU A 241 -27.50 0.77 -12.52
C GLU A 241 -28.07 -0.22 -11.49
N THR A 242 -27.23 -1.12 -10.99
CA THR A 242 -27.61 -2.11 -9.97
C THR A 242 -27.33 -1.65 -8.53
N GLU A 243 -26.69 -0.49 -8.35
CA GLU A 243 -26.21 0.02 -7.06
C GLU A 243 -25.35 -1.00 -6.28
N SER A 244 -24.50 -1.73 -6.99
CA SER A 244 -23.76 -2.85 -6.43
C SER A 244 -22.40 -3.06 -7.09
N PHE A 245 -21.49 -3.71 -6.37
CA PHE A 245 -20.17 -4.06 -6.87
C PHE A 245 -20.18 -5.38 -7.63
N GLY A 246 -19.45 -5.40 -8.73
CA GLY A 246 -19.05 -6.58 -9.51
C GLY A 246 -17.53 -6.60 -9.75
N PHE A 247 -17.07 -7.51 -10.60
CA PHE A 247 -15.66 -7.63 -10.97
C PHE A 247 -15.51 -7.77 -12.48
N ILE A 248 -14.71 -6.90 -13.08
CA ILE A 248 -14.37 -6.96 -14.50
C ILE A 248 -13.03 -7.67 -14.72
N ASN A 249 -12.88 -8.30 -15.88
CA ASN A 249 -11.61 -8.81 -16.38
C ASN A 249 -10.81 -7.71 -17.11
N THR A 250 -9.61 -8.04 -17.58
CA THR A 250 -8.72 -7.12 -18.33
C THR A 250 -9.25 -6.71 -19.70
N SER A 251 -10.35 -7.29 -20.16
CA SER A 251 -11.07 -6.90 -21.39
C SER A 251 -12.26 -5.96 -21.10
N GLY A 252 -12.48 -5.58 -19.84
CA GLY A 252 -13.60 -4.72 -19.43
C GLY A 252 -14.93 -5.43 -19.23
N GLU A 253 -14.97 -6.75 -19.43
CA GLU A 253 -16.17 -7.56 -19.33
C GLU A 253 -16.40 -8.03 -17.89
N TRP A 254 -17.66 -8.20 -17.49
CA TRP A 254 -17.99 -8.76 -16.17
C TRP A 254 -17.55 -10.22 -16.08
N SER A 255 -16.54 -10.47 -15.24
CA SER A 255 -16.23 -11.84 -14.80
C SER A 255 -17.15 -12.28 -13.67
N ILE A 256 -17.60 -11.34 -12.84
CA ILE A 256 -18.61 -11.53 -11.81
C ILE A 256 -19.57 -10.35 -11.88
N GLU A 257 -20.81 -10.61 -12.26
CA GLU A 257 -21.86 -9.60 -12.36
C GLU A 257 -22.07 -8.85 -11.03
N PRO A 258 -22.42 -7.55 -11.08
CA PRO A 258 -22.72 -6.75 -9.91
C PRO A 258 -23.81 -7.37 -9.02
N LYS A 259 -23.44 -7.65 -7.76
CA LYS A 259 -24.37 -8.23 -6.76
C LYS A 259 -23.94 -8.04 -5.31
N PHE A 260 -22.89 -7.27 -5.05
CA PHE A 260 -22.33 -7.07 -3.72
C PHE A 260 -22.55 -5.64 -3.22
N LYS A 261 -22.93 -5.46 -1.95
CA LYS A 261 -23.02 -4.13 -1.34
C LYS A 261 -21.66 -3.52 -1.05
N GLU A 262 -20.68 -4.37 -0.70
CA GLU A 262 -19.28 -3.99 -0.51
C GLU A 262 -18.40 -5.09 -1.09
N SER A 263 -17.25 -4.72 -1.64
CA SER A 263 -16.21 -5.68 -2.00
C SER A 263 -14.83 -5.05 -1.85
N LEU A 264 -13.82 -5.89 -1.62
CA LEU A 264 -12.40 -5.54 -1.69
C LEU A 264 -11.78 -6.24 -2.91
N ARG A 265 -10.61 -5.78 -3.36
CA ARG A 265 -9.86 -6.44 -4.45
C ARG A 265 -9.55 -7.91 -4.13
N PHE A 266 -9.35 -8.70 -5.17
CA PHE A 266 -8.81 -10.06 -5.02
C PHE A 266 -7.38 -9.98 -4.46
N SER A 267 -7.08 -10.86 -3.53
CA SER A 267 -5.73 -11.08 -2.99
C SER A 267 -5.66 -12.51 -2.48
N ASP A 268 -4.57 -13.20 -2.80
CA ASP A 268 -4.39 -14.61 -2.52
C ASP A 268 -5.55 -15.50 -3.04
N GLY A 269 -6.11 -15.16 -4.21
CA GLY A 269 -7.17 -15.91 -4.86
C GLY A 269 -8.58 -15.72 -4.28
N LEU A 270 -8.76 -14.90 -3.24
CA LEU A 270 -10.05 -14.62 -2.62
C LEU A 270 -10.33 -13.12 -2.53
N ALA A 271 -11.60 -12.73 -2.63
CA ALA A 271 -12.05 -11.36 -2.37
C ALA A 271 -13.03 -11.32 -1.20
N CYS A 272 -12.83 -10.37 -0.30
CA CYS A 272 -13.79 -10.10 0.77
C CYS A 272 -15.01 -9.35 0.18
N VAL A 273 -16.21 -9.85 0.44
CA VAL A 273 -17.45 -9.24 -0.06
C VAL A 273 -18.55 -9.22 1.00
N LYS A 274 -19.48 -8.27 0.87
CA LYS A 274 -20.77 -8.27 1.56
C LYS A 274 -21.87 -8.30 0.52
N ARG A 275 -22.66 -9.38 0.46
CA ARG A 275 -23.82 -9.46 -0.44
C ARG A 275 -24.92 -8.46 -0.07
N LEU A 276 -25.74 -8.08 -1.04
CA LEU A 276 -26.94 -7.26 -0.80
C LEU A 276 -27.84 -7.92 0.27
N GLY A 277 -28.38 -7.12 1.19
CA GLY A 277 -29.21 -7.59 2.30
C GLY A 277 -28.46 -8.27 3.46
N MET A 278 -27.17 -8.57 3.32
CA MET A 278 -26.37 -9.18 4.38
C MET A 278 -25.77 -8.13 5.34
N LYS A 279 -25.65 -8.49 6.62
CA LYS A 279 -25.00 -7.66 7.65
C LYS A 279 -23.51 -7.99 7.83
N ALA A 280 -23.06 -9.13 7.32
CA ALA A 280 -21.72 -9.66 7.51
C ALA A 280 -21.00 -9.87 6.18
N LYS A 281 -19.67 -9.85 6.24
CA LYS A 281 -18.73 -10.10 5.16
C LYS A 281 -18.36 -11.58 5.14
N GLY A 282 -18.10 -12.09 3.93
CA GLY A 282 -17.54 -13.40 3.63
C GLY A 282 -16.49 -13.28 2.54
N TYR A 283 -16.03 -14.42 2.00
CA TYR A 283 -15.04 -14.45 0.93
C TYR A 283 -15.53 -15.25 -0.26
N ILE A 284 -15.24 -14.76 -1.46
CA ILE A 284 -15.54 -15.42 -2.74
C ILE A 284 -14.26 -15.81 -3.49
N ASP A 285 -14.36 -16.81 -4.34
CA ASP A 285 -13.36 -17.11 -5.38
C ASP A 285 -13.56 -16.25 -6.63
N LYS A 286 -12.66 -16.40 -7.61
CA LYS A 286 -12.71 -15.69 -8.91
C LYS A 286 -13.90 -16.05 -9.80
N LYS A 287 -14.66 -17.11 -9.46
CA LYS A 287 -15.92 -17.47 -10.12
C LYS A 287 -17.13 -16.85 -9.41
N GLY A 288 -16.90 -16.08 -8.33
CA GLY A 288 -17.93 -15.45 -7.51
C GLY A 288 -18.67 -16.43 -6.60
N GLN A 289 -18.10 -17.61 -6.34
CA GLN A 289 -18.65 -18.61 -5.42
C GLN A 289 -18.20 -18.31 -4.00
N ILE A 290 -19.10 -18.43 -3.02
CA ILE A 290 -18.78 -18.22 -1.61
C ILE A 290 -17.88 -19.37 -1.13
N VAL A 291 -16.66 -19.02 -0.72
CA VAL A 291 -15.69 -19.95 -0.13
C VAL A 291 -15.77 -19.91 1.40
N ILE A 292 -15.93 -18.73 1.98
CA ILE A 292 -16.10 -18.55 3.43
C ILE A 292 -17.39 -17.76 3.66
N SER A 293 -18.31 -18.37 4.41
CA SER A 293 -19.65 -17.82 4.68
C SER A 293 -19.60 -16.47 5.41
N GLU A 294 -20.68 -15.69 5.25
CA GLU A 294 -20.78 -14.35 5.80
C GLU A 294 -20.96 -14.34 7.32
N LYS A 295 -19.85 -14.18 8.04
CA LYS A 295 -19.84 -14.18 9.52
C LYS A 295 -19.00 -13.05 10.13
N PHE A 296 -18.36 -12.21 9.31
CA PHE A 296 -17.42 -11.20 9.79
C PHE A 296 -18.00 -9.79 9.73
N LYS A 297 -17.84 -9.02 10.81
CA LYS A 297 -18.11 -7.58 10.81
C LYS A 297 -17.04 -6.83 10.01
N THR A 298 -15.78 -7.19 10.25
CA THR A 298 -14.61 -6.69 9.50
C THR A 298 -13.83 -7.88 8.98
N ALA A 299 -13.35 -7.78 7.73
CA ALA A 299 -12.53 -8.78 7.07
C ALA A 299 -11.57 -8.04 6.13
N LEU A 300 -10.28 -8.32 6.25
CA LEU A 300 -9.24 -7.76 5.39
C LEU A 300 -8.92 -8.72 4.22
N PRO A 301 -8.28 -8.26 3.14
CA PRO A 301 -7.81 -9.15 2.09
C PRO A 301 -6.87 -10.23 2.64
N PHE A 302 -6.86 -11.41 2.01
CA PHE A 302 -5.87 -12.44 2.33
C PHE A 302 -4.47 -11.99 1.89
N LYS A 303 -3.47 -12.28 2.70
CA LYS A 303 -2.07 -12.03 2.41
C LYS A 303 -1.22 -13.19 2.91
N ASN A 304 -0.47 -13.81 2.01
CA ASN A 304 0.40 -14.95 2.27
C ASN A 304 -0.30 -16.16 2.95
N GLY A 305 -1.61 -16.33 2.77
CA GLY A 305 -2.39 -17.47 3.25
C GLY A 305 -3.36 -17.17 4.39
N LEU A 306 -3.21 -16.05 5.09
CA LEU A 306 -4.10 -15.64 6.19
C LEU A 306 -4.79 -14.31 5.93
N ALA A 307 -5.95 -14.12 6.55
CA ALA A 307 -6.67 -12.84 6.60
C ALA A 307 -7.05 -12.49 8.04
N TYR A 308 -6.91 -11.22 8.40
CA TYR A 308 -7.44 -10.72 9.67
C TYR A 308 -8.95 -10.51 9.57
N VAL A 309 -9.68 -11.00 10.56
CA VAL A 309 -11.14 -10.88 10.66
C VAL A 309 -11.59 -10.50 12.07
N ASP A 310 -12.76 -9.88 12.15
CA ASP A 310 -13.44 -9.50 13.39
C ASP A 310 -14.92 -9.91 13.31
N GLN A 311 -15.35 -10.76 14.24
CA GLN A 311 -16.74 -11.21 14.44
C GLN A 311 -17.42 -10.52 15.64
N GLY A 312 -16.84 -9.44 16.15
CA GLY A 312 -17.27 -8.73 17.35
C GLY A 312 -16.68 -9.33 18.63
N LYS A 313 -17.06 -10.56 18.98
CA LYS A 313 -16.53 -11.25 20.18
C LYS A 313 -15.20 -11.96 19.94
N GLN A 314 -14.92 -12.32 18.69
CA GLN A 314 -13.70 -13.04 18.28
C GLN A 314 -13.05 -12.27 17.14
N LYS A 315 -11.76 -12.00 17.26
CA LYS A 315 -10.94 -11.38 16.22
C LYS A 315 -9.60 -12.08 16.13
N GLY A 316 -9.01 -12.10 14.94
CA GLY A 316 -7.75 -12.81 14.71
C GLY A 316 -7.55 -13.18 13.25
N TYR A 317 -6.70 -14.18 13.01
CA TYR A 317 -6.33 -14.62 11.67
C TYR A 317 -7.03 -15.92 11.31
N ILE A 318 -7.57 -15.97 10.10
CA ILE A 318 -8.16 -17.17 9.50
C ILE A 318 -7.35 -17.64 8.30
N ASN A 319 -7.38 -18.95 8.03
CA ASN A 319 -6.88 -19.52 6.78
C ASN A 319 -7.94 -19.43 5.66
N LYS A 320 -7.60 -19.90 4.45
CA LYS A 320 -8.50 -19.89 3.28
C LYS A 320 -9.72 -20.82 3.40
N LEU A 321 -9.77 -21.70 4.41
CA LEU A 321 -10.94 -22.50 4.76
C LEU A 321 -11.87 -21.77 5.75
N GLY A 322 -11.46 -20.60 6.25
CA GLY A 322 -12.23 -19.81 7.22
C GLY A 322 -12.11 -20.30 8.65
N GLU A 323 -11.09 -21.11 8.94
CA GLU A 323 -10.73 -21.62 10.27
C GLU A 323 -9.78 -20.63 10.94
N PHE A 324 -9.99 -20.36 12.23
CA PHE A 324 -9.09 -19.51 12.98
C PHE A 324 -7.75 -20.21 13.23
N ILE A 325 -6.69 -19.58 12.75
CA ILE A 325 -5.31 -19.97 13.00
C ILE A 325 -4.80 -19.29 14.27
N TRP A 326 -5.25 -18.06 14.53
CA TRP A 326 -4.97 -17.34 15.76
C TRP A 326 -6.14 -16.46 16.17
N GLN A 327 -6.34 -16.31 17.48
CA GLN A 327 -7.37 -15.44 18.04
C GLN A 327 -6.78 -14.55 19.12
N SER A 328 -7.21 -13.29 19.15
CA SER A 328 -6.91 -12.43 20.29
C SER A 328 -7.70 -12.93 21.50
N LYS A 329 -7.00 -13.28 22.57
CA LYS A 329 -7.62 -13.59 23.86
C LYS A 329 -8.13 -12.33 24.56
#